data_AF-A0A2E2ALB9-F1
#
_entry.id   AF-A0A2E2ALB9-F1
#
_cell.length_a   1.000
_cell.length_b   1.000
_cell.length_c   1.000
_cell.angle_alpha   90.00
_cell.angle_beta   90.00
_cell.angle_gamma   90.00
#
_symmetry.space_group_name_H-M   'P 1'
#
loop_
_entity.id
_entity.type
_entity.pdbx_description
1 polymer ?
#
loop_
_entity_poly.entity_id
_entity_poly.type
_entity_poly.pdbx_seq_one_letter_code
_entity_poly.pdbx_strand_id
1 'polypeptide(L)'
;MAAVYRITEAGLNPLELILVGTALDAAGVELEEVQVEAFAGDTFIGIAKIRARDVESEVDGRPSDVFALAVRTGMPIYAVEEVIDWTGVEIPLETSPALKSEAEITNICKLTEDMINAMQKTSEQRSEAVVTHSVEELSDRMKNMARNIIGQVFGGSA
;
A
#
# COMPACT_ATOMS: atom_id res chain seq x y z
N MET A 1 41.89 28.36 24.06
CA MET A 1 40.51 28.54 23.57
C MET A 1 40.14 27.24 22.86
N ALA A 2 39.43 26.34 23.54
CA ALA A 2 39.08 25.03 22.98
C ALA A 2 37.75 25.15 22.24
N ALA A 3 37.76 24.87 20.93
CA ALA A 3 36.53 24.76 20.16
C ALA A 3 35.83 23.47 20.58
N VAL A 4 34.75 23.61 21.34
CA VAL A 4 33.85 22.50 21.68
C VAL A 4 32.94 22.29 20.47
N TYR A 5 33.27 21.32 19.64
CA TYR A 5 32.37 20.87 18.58
C TYR A 5 31.31 19.95 19.20
N ARG A 6 30.06 20.40 19.23
CA ARG A 6 28.91 19.58 19.58
C ARG A 6 28.58 18.72 18.37
N ILE A 7 28.93 17.44 18.41
CA ILE A 7 28.46 16.45 17.44
C ILE A 7 26.99 16.23 17.80
N THR A 8 26.08 16.96 17.15
CA THR A 8 24.68 16.55 17.10
C THR A 8 24.65 15.19 16.42
N GLU A 9 23.94 14.25 17.04
CA GLU A 9 23.63 12.92 16.55
C GLU A 9 23.62 12.90 15.02
N ALA A 10 24.49 12.07 14.41
CA ALA A 10 24.48 11.81 12.98
C ALA A 10 23.23 10.98 12.62
N GLY A 11 22.06 11.55 12.88
CA GLY A 11 20.78 11.09 12.37
C GLY A 11 20.67 11.56 10.93
N LEU A 12 20.33 10.63 10.05
CA LEU A 12 19.95 10.86 8.67
C LEU A 12 19.13 12.17 8.57
N ASN A 13 19.65 13.23 7.96
CA ASN A 13 18.90 14.48 7.83
C ASN A 13 17.94 14.33 6.65
N PRO A 14 16.63 14.13 6.88
CA PRO A 14 15.71 13.72 5.80
C PRO A 14 15.64 14.78 4.71
N LEU A 15 15.84 16.06 5.07
CA LEU A 15 15.81 17.19 4.15
C LEU A 15 17.01 17.23 3.20
N GLU A 16 18.21 16.86 3.68
CA GLU A 16 19.41 16.82 2.85
C GLU A 16 19.30 15.74 1.78
N LEU A 17 18.73 14.59 2.14
CA LEU A 17 18.57 13.48 1.21
C LEU A 17 17.44 13.70 0.19
N ILE A 18 16.36 14.38 0.60
CA ILE A 18 15.31 14.84 -0.33
C ILE A 18 15.91 15.77 -1.39
N LEU A 19 16.83 16.66 -1.02
CA LEU A 19 17.51 17.55 -1.97
C LEU A 19 18.35 16.76 -2.98
N VAL A 20 19.15 15.79 -2.52
CA VAL A 20 20.00 14.97 -3.39
C VAL A 20 19.18 14.18 -4.41
N GLY A 21 18.13 13.49 -3.97
CA GLY A 21 17.26 12.75 -4.91
C GLY A 21 16.62 13.67 -5.95
N THR A 22 16.08 14.82 -5.52
CA THR A 22 15.48 15.80 -6.43
C THR A 22 16.50 16.42 -7.40
N ALA A 23 17.75 16.57 -6.97
CA ALA A 23 18.83 17.07 -7.81
C ALA A 23 19.25 16.06 -8.89
N LEU A 24 19.28 14.77 -8.56
CA LEU A 24 19.53 13.69 -9.54
C LEU A 24 18.42 13.64 -10.60
N ASP A 25 17.15 13.69 -10.16
CA ASP A 25 15.98 13.76 -11.06
C ASP A 25 16.09 14.96 -12.01
N ALA A 26 16.40 16.15 -11.47
CA ALA A 26 16.54 17.37 -12.26
C ALA A 26 17.72 17.33 -13.24
N ALA A 27 18.78 16.57 -12.92
CA ALA A 27 19.93 16.37 -13.78
C ALA A 27 19.73 15.26 -14.83
N GLY A 28 18.61 14.52 -14.77
CA GLY A 28 18.36 13.36 -15.63
C GLY A 28 19.31 12.19 -15.31
N VAL A 29 19.66 12.05 -14.03
CA VAL A 29 20.46 10.94 -13.52
C VAL A 29 19.54 9.98 -12.79
N GLU A 30 19.57 8.72 -13.17
CA GLU A 30 18.78 7.66 -12.57
C GLU A 30 19.65 6.85 -11.62
N LEU A 31 19.10 6.47 -10.46
CA LEU A 31 19.71 5.46 -9.61
C LEU A 31 19.30 4.09 -10.14
N GLU A 32 20.24 3.17 -10.29
CA GLU A 32 19.95 1.81 -10.77
C GLU A 32 19.85 0.82 -9.61
N GLU A 33 20.84 0.86 -8.74
CA GLU A 33 20.92 0.00 -7.57
C GLU A 33 21.83 0.62 -6.52
N VAL A 34 21.74 0.09 -5.32
CA VAL A 34 22.70 0.37 -4.27
C VAL A 34 23.27 -0.90 -3.69
N GLN A 35 24.52 -0.83 -3.26
CA GLN A 35 25.25 -1.94 -2.68
C GLN A 35 25.91 -1.51 -1.37
N VAL A 36 25.96 -2.40 -0.37
CA VAL A 36 26.78 -2.19 0.82
C VAL A 36 27.95 -3.16 0.80
N GLU A 37 29.13 -2.60 0.92
CA GLU A 37 30.41 -3.29 0.99
C GLU A 37 31.06 -3.05 2.35
N ALA A 38 31.74 -4.07 2.87
CA ALA A 38 32.63 -3.91 4.00
C ALA A 38 34.03 -3.54 3.48
N PHE A 39 34.57 -2.39 3.88
CA PHE A 39 35.94 -2.02 3.54
C PHE A 39 36.67 -1.34 4.70
N ALA A 40 37.85 -1.87 5.03
CA ALA A 40 38.89 -1.29 5.89
C ALA A 40 38.44 -0.68 7.23
N GLY A 41 38.69 -1.41 8.33
CA GLY A 41 38.64 -0.85 9.69
C GLY A 41 37.24 -0.74 10.28
N ASP A 42 36.41 -1.77 10.11
CA ASP A 42 35.07 -1.93 10.71
C ASP A 42 34.01 -0.91 10.26
N THR A 43 34.26 -0.17 9.17
CA THR A 43 33.29 0.79 8.63
C THR A 43 32.67 0.27 7.33
N PHE A 44 31.35 0.24 7.27
CA PHE A 44 30.61 -0.07 6.05
C PHE A 44 30.64 1.09 5.07
N ILE A 45 30.80 0.78 3.79
CA ILE A 45 30.70 1.72 2.68
C ILE A 45 29.46 1.35 1.86
N GLY A 46 28.65 2.35 1.52
CA GLY A 46 27.58 2.18 0.54
C GLY A 46 28.03 2.68 -0.82
N ILE A 47 27.69 1.96 -1.88
CA ILE A 47 27.90 2.36 -3.26
C ILE A 47 26.52 2.56 -3.90
N ALA A 48 26.33 3.70 -4.55
CA ALA A 48 25.18 3.98 -5.38
C ALA A 48 25.59 3.91 -6.86
N LYS A 49 24.99 2.99 -7.62
CA LYS A 49 25.17 2.92 -9.06
C LYS A 49 24.17 3.84 -9.73
N ILE A 50 24.69 4.84 -10.42
CA ILE A 50 23.89 5.85 -11.11
C ILE A 50 24.15 5.79 -12.61
N ARG A 51 23.12 6.09 -13.39
CA ARG A 51 23.22 6.23 -14.83
C ARG A 51 22.83 7.63 -15.26
N ALA A 52 23.72 8.28 -15.99
CA ALA A 52 23.47 9.55 -16.66
C ALA A 52 23.57 9.33 -18.17
N ARG A 53 22.42 9.24 -18.86
CA ARG A 53 22.35 8.88 -20.29
C ARG A 53 22.97 7.49 -20.54
N ASP A 54 24.07 7.42 -21.29
CA ASP A 54 24.79 6.19 -21.63
C ASP A 54 26.02 5.94 -20.73
N VAL A 55 26.17 6.71 -19.65
CA VAL A 55 27.31 6.60 -18.74
C VAL A 55 26.83 6.08 -17.39
N GLU A 56 27.36 4.92 -17.01
CA GLU A 56 27.26 4.38 -15.66
C GLU A 56 28.40 4.91 -14.79
N SER A 57 28.09 5.18 -13.53
CA SER A 57 29.07 5.66 -12.55
C SER A 57 28.69 5.18 -11.15
N GLU A 58 29.72 5.06 -10.31
CA GLU A 58 29.58 4.66 -8.92
C GLU A 58 29.85 5.86 -8.02
N VAL A 59 29.03 6.01 -6.98
CA VAL A 59 29.18 7.06 -5.97
C VAL A 59 29.27 6.42 -4.60
N ASP A 60 30.40 6.63 -3.94
CA ASP A 60 30.62 6.19 -2.57
C ASP A 60 29.87 7.09 -1.59
N GLY A 61 29.19 6.48 -0.63
CA GLY A 61 28.45 7.16 0.41
C GLY A 61 28.41 6.35 1.71
N ARG A 62 27.86 6.96 2.76
CA ARG A 62 27.56 6.20 3.98
C ARG A 62 26.36 5.28 3.72
N PRO A 63 26.33 4.06 4.28
CA PRO A 63 25.23 3.12 4.07
C PRO A 63 23.85 3.74 4.35
N SER A 64 23.74 4.57 5.39
CA SER A 64 22.50 5.26 5.74
C SER A 64 21.97 6.15 4.60
N ASP A 65 22.85 6.91 3.96
CA ASP A 65 22.50 7.86 2.91
C ASP A 65 22.08 7.13 1.63
N VAL A 66 22.84 6.07 1.30
CA VAL A 66 22.62 5.22 0.13
C VAL A 66 21.32 4.42 0.26
N PHE A 67 21.03 3.85 1.44
CA PHE A 67 19.76 3.17 1.70
C PHE A 67 18.57 4.10 1.55
N ALA A 68 18.65 5.29 2.12
CA ALA A 68 17.52 6.19 2.08
C ALA A 68 17.30 6.79 0.68
N LEU A 69 18.35 6.86 -0.16
CA LEU A 69 18.21 7.16 -1.57
C LEU A 69 17.47 6.02 -2.30
N ALA A 70 17.84 4.77 -2.08
CA ALA A 70 17.18 3.61 -2.67
C ALA A 70 15.71 3.46 -2.24
N VAL A 71 15.41 3.68 -0.96
CA VAL A 71 14.03 3.68 -0.44
C VAL A 71 13.21 4.79 -1.10
N ARG A 72 13.80 5.97 -1.34
CA ARG A 72 13.13 7.08 -2.02
C ARG A 72 12.85 6.78 -3.49
N THR A 73 13.80 6.19 -4.20
CA THR A 73 13.69 5.92 -5.64
C THR A 73 13.05 4.57 -5.96
N GLY A 74 12.86 3.71 -4.96
CA GLY A 74 12.33 2.35 -5.11
C GLY A 74 13.31 1.38 -5.75
N MET A 75 14.61 1.67 -5.70
CA MET A 75 15.66 0.86 -6.33
C MET A 75 16.13 -0.29 -5.44
N PRO A 76 16.61 -1.40 -6.04
CA PRO A 76 17.08 -2.55 -5.28
C PRO A 76 18.29 -2.22 -4.41
N ILE A 77 18.34 -2.88 -3.24
CA ILE A 77 19.42 -2.80 -2.26
C ILE A 77 20.12 -4.16 -2.21
N TYR A 78 21.43 -4.15 -2.42
CA TYR A 78 22.30 -5.32 -2.33
C TYR A 78 23.28 -5.18 -1.17
N ALA A 79 23.74 -6.30 -0.66
CA ALA A 79 24.83 -6.39 0.30
C ALA A 79 25.75 -7.52 -0.13
N VAL A 80 27.06 -7.34 0.04
CA VAL A 80 28.02 -8.43 -0.15
C VAL A 80 27.82 -9.49 0.94
N GLU A 81 28.10 -10.74 0.60
CA GLU A 81 27.89 -11.88 1.49
C GLU A 81 28.64 -11.72 2.82
N GLU A 82 29.86 -11.17 2.79
CA GLU A 82 30.66 -10.95 4.01
C GLU A 82 29.99 -9.99 5.00
N VAL A 83 29.24 -8.99 4.51
CA VAL A 83 28.49 -8.06 5.37
C VAL A 83 27.38 -8.79 6.11
N ILE A 84 26.67 -9.68 5.40
CA ILE A 84 25.58 -10.48 5.96
C ILE A 84 26.14 -11.47 6.98
N ASP A 85 27.24 -12.14 6.66
CA ASP A 85 27.84 -13.14 7.55
C ASP A 85 28.38 -12.53 8.85
N TRP A 86 28.93 -11.32 8.80
CA TRP A 86 29.55 -10.69 9.97
C TRP A 86 28.57 -9.91 10.83
N THR A 87 27.51 -9.33 10.23
CA THR A 87 26.62 -8.39 10.93
C THR A 87 25.14 -8.65 10.74
N GLY A 88 24.79 -9.71 10.01
CA GLY A 88 23.42 -10.19 9.93
C GLY A 88 22.89 -10.53 11.32
N VAL A 89 21.77 -9.92 11.67
CA VAL A 89 21.00 -10.28 12.85
C VAL A 89 19.77 -11.02 12.35
N GLU A 90 19.59 -12.27 12.76
CA GLU A 90 18.34 -12.99 12.54
C GLU A 90 17.24 -12.28 13.34
N ILE A 91 16.29 -11.66 12.63
CA ILE A 91 15.09 -11.08 13.25
C ILE A 91 14.00 -12.15 13.20
N PRO A 92 13.56 -12.70 14.35
CA PRO A 92 12.46 -13.65 14.37
C PRO A 92 11.21 -13.01 13.75
N LEU A 93 10.58 -13.75 12.84
CA LEU A 93 9.40 -13.31 12.08
C LEU A 93 8.28 -12.75 13.00
N GLU A 94 8.09 -13.37 14.17
CA GLU A 94 7.10 -12.98 15.19
C GLU A 94 7.33 -11.58 15.80
N THR A 95 8.58 -11.10 15.77
CA THR A 95 9.00 -9.83 16.41
C THR A 95 9.27 -8.71 15.42
N SER A 96 9.23 -8.97 14.11
CA SER A 96 9.50 -7.96 13.09
C SER A 96 8.31 -7.02 12.90
N PRO A 97 8.41 -5.72 13.26
CA PRO A 97 7.32 -4.76 13.07
C PRO A 97 6.96 -4.55 11.58
N ALA A 98 7.90 -4.83 10.66
CA ALA A 98 7.69 -4.69 9.22
C ALA A 98 6.86 -5.85 8.60
N LEU A 99 6.78 -7.01 9.26
CA LEU A 99 6.00 -8.17 8.79
C LEU A 99 4.61 -8.25 9.44
N LYS A 100 4.44 -7.65 10.62
CA LYS A 100 3.12 -7.52 11.25
C LYS A 100 2.13 -6.77 10.34
N SER A 101 2.62 -5.81 9.56
CA SER A 101 1.80 -5.03 8.63
C SER A 101 1.27 -5.87 7.47
N GLU A 102 2.00 -6.83 6.90
CA GLU A 102 1.50 -7.66 5.80
C GLU A 102 0.32 -8.55 6.21
N ALA A 103 0.41 -9.19 7.38
CA ALA A 103 -0.67 -9.99 7.93
C ALA A 103 -1.89 -9.14 8.29
N GLU A 104 -1.69 -7.94 8.84
CA GLU A 104 -2.76 -6.99 9.14
C GLU A 104 -3.41 -6.43 7.87
N ILE A 105 -2.63 -6.08 6.84
CA ILE A 105 -3.13 -5.63 5.53
C ILE A 105 -3.97 -6.72 4.87
N THR A 106 -3.52 -7.98 4.89
CA THR A 106 -4.26 -9.12 4.33
C THR A 106 -5.61 -9.32 5.02
N ASN A 107 -5.63 -9.19 6.35
CA ASN A 107 -6.86 -9.31 7.13
C ASN A 107 -7.83 -8.15 6.86
N ILE A 108 -7.33 -6.93 6.69
CA ILE A 108 -8.14 -5.77 6.34
C ILE A 108 -8.72 -5.93 4.93
N CYS A 109 -7.93 -6.35 3.94
CA CYS A 109 -8.40 -6.59 2.58
C CYS A 109 -9.54 -7.62 2.56
N LYS A 110 -9.36 -8.74 3.26
CA LYS A 110 -10.38 -9.79 3.36
C LYS A 110 -11.66 -9.29 4.02
N LEU A 111 -11.54 -8.53 5.11
CA LEU A 111 -12.69 -7.92 5.78
C LEU A 111 -13.44 -6.94 4.86
N THR A 112 -12.72 -6.13 4.07
CA THR A 112 -13.35 -5.22 3.12
C THR A 112 -14.08 -5.93 1.99
N GLU A 113 -13.52 -7.02 1.45
CA GLU A 113 -14.16 -7.85 0.44
C GLU A 113 -15.44 -8.52 0.97
N ASP A 114 -15.38 -9.10 2.17
CA ASP A 114 -16.53 -9.72 2.82
C ASP A 114 -17.67 -8.71 3.06
N MET A 115 -17.32 -7.48 3.46
CA MET A 115 -18.30 -6.39 3.62
C MET A 115 -18.92 -5.96 2.29
N ILE A 116 -18.13 -5.79 1.23
CA ILE A 116 -18.63 -5.42 -0.11
C ILE A 116 -19.58 -6.50 -0.63
N ASN A 117 -19.20 -7.77 -0.52
CA ASN A 117 -20.02 -8.90 -0.94
C ASN A 117 -21.33 -8.99 -0.14
N ALA A 118 -21.29 -8.77 1.17
CA ALA A 118 -22.47 -8.74 2.01
C ALA A 118 -23.40 -7.56 1.66
N MET A 119 -22.84 -6.39 1.33
CA MET A 119 -23.61 -5.22 0.89
C MET A 119 -24.29 -5.46 -0.45
N GLN A 120 -23.58 -6.04 -1.42
CA GLN A 120 -24.14 -6.38 -2.74
C GLN A 120 -25.27 -7.41 -2.60
N LYS A 121 -25.04 -8.50 -1.87
CA LYS A 121 -26.06 -9.52 -1.59
C LYS A 121 -27.30 -8.95 -0.92
N THR A 122 -27.12 -8.04 0.05
CA THR A 122 -28.24 -7.37 0.72
C THR A 122 -29.00 -6.43 -0.23
N SER A 123 -28.29 -5.77 -1.15
CA SER A 123 -28.91 -4.91 -2.16
C SER A 123 -29.73 -5.69 -3.19
N GLU A 124 -29.23 -6.85 -3.62
CA GLU A 124 -29.92 -7.78 -4.52
C GLU A 124 -31.20 -8.33 -3.87
N GLN A 125 -31.09 -8.80 -2.62
CA GLN A 125 -32.24 -9.30 -1.86
C GLN A 125 -33.29 -8.20 -1.60
N ARG A 126 -32.87 -6.95 -1.36
CA ARG A 126 -33.79 -5.82 -1.26
C ARG A 126 -34.45 -5.49 -2.60
N SER A 127 -33.72 -5.60 -3.71
CA SER A 127 -34.28 -5.36 -5.05
C SER A 127 -35.34 -6.41 -5.42
N GLU A 128 -35.10 -7.70 -5.15
CA GLU A 128 -36.05 -8.78 -5.40
C GLU A 128 -37.28 -8.73 -4.47
N ALA A 129 -37.08 -8.43 -3.19
CA ALA A 129 -38.18 -8.34 -2.23
C ALA A 129 -39.11 -7.12 -2.47
N VAL A 130 -38.57 -5.99 -2.93
CA VAL A 130 -39.37 -4.78 -3.24
C VAL A 130 -40.19 -4.97 -4.52
N VAL A 131 -39.63 -5.64 -5.53
CA VAL A 131 -40.33 -5.93 -6.79
C VAL A 131 -41.46 -6.93 -6.55
N THR A 132 -41.22 -8.00 -5.80
CA THR A 132 -42.25 -9.03 -5.54
C THR A 132 -43.41 -8.51 -4.67
N HIS A 133 -43.14 -7.78 -3.58
CA HIS A 133 -44.22 -7.24 -2.73
C HIS A 133 -45.14 -6.28 -3.48
N SER A 134 -44.60 -5.50 -4.42
CA SER A 134 -45.39 -4.56 -5.24
C SER A 134 -46.28 -5.28 -6.27
N VAL A 135 -45.80 -6.38 -6.87
CA VAL A 135 -46.53 -7.12 -7.91
C VAL A 135 -47.67 -7.94 -7.31
N GLU A 136 -47.45 -8.60 -6.18
CA GLU A 136 -48.50 -9.35 -5.46
C GLU A 136 -49.64 -8.42 -4.99
N GLU A 137 -49.32 -7.28 -4.38
CA GLU A 137 -50.33 -6.32 -3.92
C GLU A 137 -51.17 -5.73 -5.07
N LEU A 138 -50.53 -5.44 -6.21
CA LEU A 138 -51.23 -4.98 -7.42
C LEU A 138 -52.14 -6.06 -8.00
N SER A 139 -51.67 -7.32 -8.03
CA SER A 139 -52.46 -8.47 -8.47
C SER A 139 -53.72 -8.65 -7.62
N ASP A 140 -53.58 -8.58 -6.30
CA ASP A 140 -54.69 -8.73 -5.38
C ASP A 140 -55.68 -7.55 -5.44
N ARG A 141 -55.17 -6.32 -5.63
CA ARG A 141 -56.02 -5.15 -5.89
C ARG A 141 -56.81 -5.29 -7.20
N MET A 142 -56.19 -5.76 -8.28
CA MET A 142 -56.89 -5.99 -9.55
C MET A 142 -57.97 -7.07 -9.41
N LYS A 143 -57.69 -8.18 -8.72
CA LYS A 143 -58.68 -9.23 -8.45
C LYS A 143 -59.85 -8.72 -7.61
N ASN A 144 -59.58 -7.92 -6.58
CA ASN A 144 -60.62 -7.30 -5.73
C ASN A 144 -61.49 -6.32 -6.53
N MET A 145 -60.87 -5.50 -7.38
CA MET A 145 -61.58 -4.55 -8.24
C MET A 145 -62.48 -5.27 -9.25
N ALA A 146 -61.98 -6.33 -9.91
CA ALA A 146 -62.77 -7.15 -10.82
C ALA A 146 -63.99 -7.77 -10.12
N ARG A 147 -63.82 -8.30 -8.90
CA ARG A 147 -64.94 -8.81 -8.09
C ARG A 147 -65.98 -7.73 -7.77
N ASN A 148 -65.55 -6.53 -7.39
CA ASN A 148 -66.48 -5.43 -7.10
C ASN A 148 -67.23 -4.95 -8.34
N ILE A 149 -66.56 -4.82 -9.49
CA ILE A 149 -67.22 -4.40 -10.74
C ILE A 149 -68.24 -5.44 -11.16
N ILE A 150 -67.89 -6.73 -11.13
CA ILE A 150 -68.83 -7.82 -11.41
C ILE A 150 -70.01 -7.77 -10.44
N GLY A 151 -69.73 -7.54 -9.14
CA GLY A 151 -70.76 -7.36 -8.13
C GLY A 151 -71.67 -6.15 -8.39
N GLN A 152 -71.16 -5.03 -8.90
CA GLN A 152 -71.97 -3.84 -9.21
C GLN A 152 -72.73 -3.95 -10.53
N VAL A 153 -72.18 -4.64 -11.53
CA VAL A 153 -72.79 -4.82 -12.86
C VAL A 153 -73.86 -5.91 -12.84
N PHE A 154 -73.64 -6.98 -12.07
CA PHE A 154 -74.55 -8.13 -12.00
C PHE A 154 -75.30 -8.25 -10.66
N GLY A 155 -74.98 -7.43 -9.66
CA GLY A 155 -75.59 -7.45 -8.33
C GLY A 155 -76.21 -6.11 -7.95
N GLY A 156 -77.39 -5.83 -8.52
CA GLY A 156 -78.19 -4.65 -8.16
C GLY A 156 -79.66 -4.78 -8.55
N SER A 157 -80.40 -5.66 -7.86
CA SER A 157 -81.74 -5.43 -7.27
C SER A 157 -82.52 -6.75 -7.13
N ALA A 158 -82.68 -7.21 -5.89
CA ALA A 158 -83.95 -7.67 -5.34
C ALA A 158 -84.09 -7.01 -3.98
#